data_AF-A0A775F4V3-F1
#
_entry.id   AF-A0A775F4V3-F1
#
_cell.length_a   1.000
_cell.length_b   1.000
_cell.length_c   1.000
_cell.angle_alpha   90.00
_cell.angle_beta   90.00
_cell.angle_gamma   90.00
#
_symmetry.space_group_name_H-M   'P 1'
#
loop_
_entity.id
_entity.type
_entity.pdbx_description
1 polymer ?
#
loop_
_entity_poly.entity_id
_entity_poly.type
_entity_poly.pdbx_seq_one_letter_code
_entity_poly.pdbx_strand_id
1 'polypeptide(L)'
;INGDDATANNNGKTIVDGKDSTGTEIAGNNAVVNQDGTLDVSGGGHGIDITGDSATVDNAISNGGTGTQVNGDEATVNNNGKTTVDGQGSTGTEIAGNNAVVNQDGTL
;
A
#
# COMPACT_ATOMS: atom_id res chain seq x y z
N ILE A 1 6.59 -11.33 1.00
CA ILE A 1 5.89 -12.49 1.63
C ILE A 1 5.25 -13.25 0.49
N ASN A 2 5.47 -14.57 0.39
CA ASN A 2 4.92 -15.33 -0.73
C ASN A 2 3.90 -16.34 -0.20
N GLY A 3 2.76 -16.44 -0.87
CA GLY A 3 1.69 -17.38 -0.55
C GLY A 3 0.32 -16.70 -0.50
N ASP A 4 -0.70 -17.47 -0.87
CA ASP A 4 -2.09 -17.04 -0.75
C ASP A 4 -2.47 -16.87 0.72
N ASP A 5 -3.44 -15.98 0.97
CA ASP A 5 -3.93 -15.60 2.31
C ASP A 5 -2.83 -15.02 3.23
N ALA A 6 -1.68 -14.62 2.66
CA ALA A 6 -0.58 -14.04 3.42
C ALA A 6 -1.02 -12.77 4.13
N THR A 7 -0.69 -12.66 5.41
CA THR A 7 -1.01 -11.48 6.23
C THR A 7 0.26 -10.76 6.68
N ALA A 8 0.35 -9.45 6.43
CA ALA A 8 1.34 -8.56 7.05
C ALA A 8 0.65 -7.62 8.03
N ASN A 9 1.12 -7.58 9.28
CA ASN A 9 0.65 -6.64 10.29
C ASN A 9 1.81 -5.72 10.66
N ASN A 10 1.63 -4.42 10.53
CA ASN A 10 2.64 -3.45 10.89
C ASN A 10 2.04 -2.25 11.63
N ASN A 11 2.34 -2.23 12.92
CA ASN A 11 1.86 -1.20 13.84
C ASN A 11 2.94 -0.14 14.13
N GLY A 12 4.15 -0.34 13.57
CA GLY A 12 5.29 0.56 13.75
C GLY A 12 5.40 1.60 12.64
N LYS A 13 6.36 2.52 12.79
CA LYS A 13 6.73 3.42 11.70
C LYS A 13 7.53 2.64 10.65
N THR A 14 7.07 2.63 9.41
CA THR A 14 7.85 2.20 8.24
C THR A 14 8.33 3.41 7.47
N ILE A 15 9.62 3.43 7.17
CA ILE A 15 10.25 4.43 6.31
C ILE A 15 10.76 3.69 5.07
N VAL A 16 10.32 4.12 3.90
CA VAL A 16 10.80 3.62 2.61
C VAL A 16 11.42 4.79 1.87
N ASP A 17 12.75 4.85 1.84
CA ASP A 17 13.49 5.90 1.13
C ASP A 17 14.40 5.29 0.08
N GLY A 18 14.43 5.94 -1.09
CA GLY A 18 15.25 5.55 -2.23
C GLY A 18 14.44 4.93 -3.36
N LYS A 19 14.94 5.14 -4.58
CA LYS A 19 14.36 4.61 -5.80
C LYS A 19 14.31 3.08 -5.74
N ASP A 20 13.19 2.51 -6.20
CA ASP A 20 12.97 1.07 -6.28
C ASP A 20 13.04 0.33 -4.92
N SER A 21 12.91 1.07 -3.80
CA SER A 21 12.83 0.48 -2.46
C SER A 21 11.38 0.13 -2.14
N THR A 22 11.15 -1.04 -1.54
CA THR A 22 9.81 -1.47 -1.13
C THR A 22 9.76 -1.75 0.36
N GLY A 23 8.74 -1.23 1.06
CA GLY A 23 8.56 -1.43 2.51
C GLY A 23 7.96 -2.80 2.85
N THR A 24 6.78 -3.08 2.30
CA THR A 24 6.07 -4.35 2.44
C THR A 24 5.77 -4.90 1.07
N GLU A 25 6.25 -6.10 0.75
CA GLU A 25 5.97 -6.78 -0.52
C GLU A 25 5.23 -8.10 -0.24
N ILE A 26 4.11 -8.35 -0.92
CA ILE A 26 3.38 -9.64 -0.88
C ILE A 26 3.10 -10.16 -2.29
N ALA A 27 3.36 -11.44 -2.53
CA ALA A 27 3.00 -12.16 -3.74
C ALA A 27 2.07 -13.33 -3.38
N GLY A 28 0.79 -13.21 -3.67
CA GLY A 28 -0.24 -14.21 -3.38
C GLY A 28 -1.64 -13.63 -3.39
N ASN A 29 -2.63 -14.47 -3.69
CA ASN A 29 -4.04 -14.07 -3.71
C ASN A 29 -4.55 -13.92 -2.27
N ASN A 30 -5.61 -13.12 -2.10
CA ASN A 30 -6.24 -12.84 -0.81
C ASN A 30 -5.27 -12.29 0.25
N ALA A 31 -4.17 -11.67 -0.19
CA ALA A 31 -3.19 -11.08 0.71
C ALA A 31 -3.85 -9.98 1.56
N VAL A 32 -3.49 -9.91 2.84
CA VAL A 32 -3.98 -8.89 3.77
C VAL A 32 -2.81 -8.09 4.30
N VAL A 33 -2.89 -6.77 4.21
CA VAL A 33 -1.94 -5.86 4.86
C VAL A 33 -2.69 -4.95 5.83
N ASN A 34 -2.35 -5.03 7.11
CA ASN A 34 -2.84 -4.16 8.15
C ASN A 34 -1.71 -3.21 8.57
N GLN A 35 -1.76 -1.99 8.06
CA GLN A 35 -0.79 -0.93 8.28
C GLN A 35 -1.41 0.12 9.23
N ASP A 36 -1.50 -0.25 10.51
CA ASP A 36 -1.97 0.63 11.59
C ASP A 36 -0.90 1.66 12.00
N GLY A 37 0.36 1.39 11.69
CA GLY A 37 1.48 2.30 11.92
C GLY A 37 1.69 3.30 10.79
N THR A 38 2.53 4.32 11.01
CA THR A 38 2.86 5.32 10.00
C THR A 38 3.64 4.72 8.83
N LEU A 39 3.17 4.91 7.60
CA LEU A 39 3.93 4.61 6.38
C LEU A 39 4.47 5.89 5.74
N ASP A 40 5.78 6.09 5.77
CA ASP A 40 6.50 7.27 5.28
C ASP A 40 7.33 6.86 4.07
N VAL A 41 6.92 7.25 2.86
CA VAL A 41 7.56 6.85 1.60
C VAL A 41 8.23 8.08 0.98
N SER A 42 9.45 7.93 0.43
CA SER A 42 10.22 8.98 -0.22
C SER A 42 11.13 8.44 -1.34
N GLY A 43 11.70 9.34 -2.14
CA GLY A 43 12.77 9.01 -3.10
C GLY A 43 12.35 8.14 -4.30
N GLY A 44 11.05 8.02 -4.58
CA GLY A 44 10.51 7.12 -5.61
C GLY A 44 10.42 5.66 -5.17
N GLY A 45 10.38 5.41 -3.86
CA GLY A 45 10.09 4.10 -3.29
C GLY A 45 8.60 3.75 -3.28
N HIS A 46 8.32 2.51 -2.89
CA HIS A 46 7.01 1.90 -2.80
C HIS A 46 6.73 1.46 -1.34
N GLY A 47 5.62 1.89 -0.76
CA GLY A 47 5.29 1.58 0.63
C GLY A 47 4.85 0.13 0.80
N ILE A 48 3.72 -0.21 0.19
CA ILE A 48 3.12 -1.54 0.17
C ILE A 48 2.96 -1.96 -1.29
N ASP A 49 3.59 -3.05 -1.70
CA ASP A 49 3.41 -3.68 -3.01
C ASP A 49 2.76 -5.06 -2.83
N ILE A 50 1.64 -5.30 -3.52
CA ILE A 50 0.98 -6.61 -3.54
C ILE A 50 0.80 -7.06 -4.98
N THR A 51 1.18 -8.30 -5.28
CA THR A 51 0.83 -8.99 -6.53
C THR A 51 -0.05 -10.19 -6.21
N GLY A 52 -1.29 -10.18 -6.69
CA GLY A 52 -2.28 -11.23 -6.45
C GLY A 52 -3.70 -10.66 -6.37
N ASP A 53 -4.67 -11.50 -6.68
CA ASP A 53 -6.09 -11.14 -6.74
C ASP A 53 -6.70 -11.07 -5.33
N SER A 54 -7.79 -10.32 -5.18
CA SER A 54 -8.60 -10.17 -3.96
C SER A 54 -7.80 -9.68 -2.73
N ALA A 55 -6.70 -8.97 -2.95
CA ALA A 55 -5.90 -8.41 -1.86
C ALA A 55 -6.68 -7.34 -1.07
N THR A 56 -6.47 -7.28 0.24
CA THR A 56 -7.03 -6.26 1.14
C THR A 56 -5.92 -5.47 1.81
N VAL A 57 -5.97 -4.14 1.74
CA VAL A 57 -5.02 -3.25 2.44
C VAL A 57 -5.76 -2.25 3.31
N ASP A 58 -5.50 -2.28 4.61
CA ASP A 58 -5.94 -1.28 5.58
C ASP A 58 -4.73 -0.39 5.96
N ASN A 59 -4.73 0.91 5.64
CA ASN A 59 -3.52 1.76 5.77
C ASN A 59 -3.78 3.21 6.23
N ALA A 60 -2.73 3.83 6.79
CA ALA A 60 -2.54 5.26 7.06
C ALA A 60 -1.21 5.80 6.44
N ILE A 61 -1.29 6.53 5.33
CA ILE A 61 -0.12 6.95 4.50
C ILE A 61 0.37 8.37 4.83
N SER A 62 1.58 8.55 5.32
CA SER A 62 2.04 9.86 5.80
C SER A 62 2.94 10.67 4.86
N ASN A 63 3.55 10.15 3.78
CA ASN A 63 4.36 10.99 2.87
C ASN A 63 4.77 10.36 1.52
N GLY A 64 5.28 11.20 0.61
CA GLY A 64 5.41 11.03 -0.84
C GLY A 64 6.39 10.01 -1.45
N GLY A 65 5.82 9.00 -2.09
CA GLY A 65 6.40 8.07 -3.07
C GLY A 65 5.21 7.33 -3.68
N THR A 66 5.31 6.04 -4.04
CA THR A 66 4.11 5.20 -4.24
C THR A 66 3.69 4.61 -2.89
N GLY A 67 2.58 5.03 -2.30
CA GLY A 67 2.20 4.60 -0.94
C GLY A 67 1.73 3.14 -0.89
N THR A 68 0.80 2.77 -1.75
CA THR A 68 0.27 1.39 -1.87
C THR A 68 0.06 1.06 -3.34
N GLN A 69 0.67 -0.01 -3.83
CA GLN A 69 0.47 -0.58 -5.15
C GLN A 69 -0.12 -1.99 -5.02
N VAL A 70 -1.19 -2.27 -5.75
CA VAL A 70 -1.76 -3.61 -5.85
C VAL A 70 -1.89 -3.99 -7.32
N ASN A 71 -1.30 -5.11 -7.71
CA ASN A 71 -1.41 -5.71 -9.03
C ASN A 71 -2.22 -7.01 -8.93
N GLY A 72 -3.52 -6.92 -9.21
CA GLY A 72 -4.47 -8.02 -9.10
C GLY A 72 -5.92 -7.54 -9.18
N ASP A 73 -6.80 -8.45 -9.59
CA ASP A 73 -8.23 -8.19 -9.73
C ASP A 73 -8.92 -8.24 -8.35
N GLU A 74 -10.08 -7.58 -8.21
CA GLU A 74 -10.91 -7.59 -6.99
C GLU A 74 -10.20 -7.06 -5.73
N ALA A 75 -9.13 -6.28 -5.89
CA ALA A 75 -8.41 -5.66 -4.78
C ALA A 75 -9.30 -4.67 -4.01
N THR A 76 -9.20 -4.69 -2.69
CA THR A 76 -9.83 -3.73 -1.79
C THR A 76 -8.76 -2.95 -1.04
N VAL A 77 -8.79 -1.63 -1.11
CA VAL A 77 -7.91 -0.76 -0.31
C VAL A 77 -8.77 0.15 0.56
N ASN A 78 -8.65 0.01 1.88
CA ASN A 78 -9.27 0.91 2.85
C ASN A 78 -8.18 1.81 3.44
N ASN A 79 -8.18 3.06 3.03
CA ASN A 79 -7.30 4.06 3.58
C ASN A 79 -8.06 4.88 4.61
N ASN A 80 -7.92 4.45 5.88
CA ASN A 80 -8.63 5.02 7.01
C ASN A 80 -7.79 6.10 7.73
N GLY A 81 -6.50 6.21 7.40
CA GLY A 81 -5.62 7.22 7.95
C GLY A 81 -5.47 8.46 7.07
N LYS A 82 -4.68 9.42 7.54
CA LYS A 82 -4.28 10.57 6.72
C LYS A 82 -3.47 10.08 5.52
N THR A 83 -3.71 10.64 4.33
CA THR A 83 -2.84 10.48 3.17
C THR A 83 -2.13 11.79 2.89
N THR A 84 -0.81 11.77 2.77
CA THR A 84 -0.05 12.92 2.26
C THR A 84 0.80 12.45 1.08
N VAL A 85 0.49 13.00 -0.10
CA VAL A 85 1.21 12.72 -1.34
C VAL A 85 1.90 14.01 -1.77
N ASP A 86 3.17 14.15 -1.42
CA ASP A 86 4.01 15.29 -1.78
C ASP A 86 5.17 14.86 -2.70
N GLY A 87 5.71 15.80 -3.47
CA GLY A 87 6.79 15.51 -4.44
C GLY A 87 6.33 15.17 -5.86
N GLN A 88 7.20 15.44 -6.84
CA GLN A 88 6.90 15.19 -8.26
C GLN A 88 6.95 13.69 -8.57
N GLY A 89 5.84 13.15 -9.09
CA GLY A 89 5.74 11.74 -9.46
C GLY A 89 5.27 10.81 -8.33
N SER A 90 4.87 11.37 -7.18
CA SER A 90 4.32 10.58 -6.06
C SER A 90 2.89 10.12 -6.33
N THR A 91 2.56 8.92 -5.85
CA THR A 91 1.26 8.26 -6.01
C THR A 91 0.80 7.73 -4.65
N GLY A 92 -0.37 8.14 -4.16
CA GLY A 92 -0.87 7.63 -2.87
C GLY A 92 -1.21 6.14 -2.93
N THR A 93 -2.14 5.79 -3.82
CA THR A 93 -2.59 4.42 -4.05
C THR A 93 -2.68 4.16 -5.55
N GLU A 94 -2.12 3.06 -6.01
CA GLU A 94 -2.19 2.56 -7.38
C GLU A 94 -2.76 1.14 -7.36
N ILE A 95 -3.72 0.86 -8.23
CA ILE A 95 -4.23 -0.50 -8.42
C ILE A 95 -4.24 -0.81 -9.91
N ALA A 96 -3.50 -1.86 -10.28
CA ALA A 96 -3.48 -2.44 -11.61
C ALA A 96 -4.28 -3.74 -11.59
N GLY A 97 -5.55 -3.67 -11.99
CA GLY A 97 -6.47 -4.81 -12.01
C GLY A 97 -7.90 -4.38 -12.28
N ASN A 98 -8.79 -5.36 -12.40
CA ASN A 98 -10.21 -5.17 -12.61
C ASN A 98 -10.98 -5.19 -11.28
N ASN A 99 -12.15 -4.56 -11.26
CA ASN A 99 -13.11 -4.67 -10.14
C ASN A 99 -12.56 -4.22 -8.77
N ALA A 100 -11.55 -3.35 -8.76
CA ALA A 100 -10.98 -2.83 -7.54
C ALA A 100 -11.93 -1.90 -6.79
N VAL A 101 -11.89 -1.95 -5.46
CA VAL A 101 -12.61 -1.06 -4.55
C VAL A 101 -11.58 -0.27 -3.74
N VAL A 102 -11.75 1.05 -3.74
CA VAL A 102 -10.91 1.95 -2.94
C VAL A 102 -11.80 2.78 -2.04
N ASN A 103 -11.67 2.58 -0.73
CA ASN A 103 -12.36 3.36 0.30
C ASN A 103 -11.36 4.35 0.91
N GLN A 104 -11.68 5.63 0.83
CA GLN A 104 -10.83 6.74 1.30
C GLN A 104 -11.59 7.51 2.37
N ASP A 105 -11.55 7.01 3.60
CA ASP A 105 -12.23 7.62 4.75
C ASP A 105 -11.34 8.66 5.46
N GLY A 106 -10.06 8.72 5.08
CA GLY A 106 -9.07 9.68 5.55
C GLY A 106 -9.19 11.10 4.99
N THR A 107 -8.43 12.03 5.58
CA THR A 107 -8.29 13.40 5.07
C THR A 107 -7.17 13.48 4.03
N LEU A 108 -7.43 14.18 2.91
CA LEU A 108 -6.43 14.55 1.90
C LEU A 108 -5.68 15.84 2.29
#